data_AF-A0A814UD12-F1
#
_entry.id   AF-A0A814UD12-F1
#
_cell.length_a   1.000
_cell.length_b   1.000
_cell.length_c   1.000
_cell.angle_alpha   90.00
_cell.angle_beta   90.00
_cell.angle_gamma   90.00
#
_symmetry.space_group_name_H-M   'P 1'
#
loop_
_entity.id
_entity.type
_entity.pdbx_description
1 polymer ?
#
loop_
_entity_poly.entity_id
_entity_poly.type
_entity_poly.pdbx_seq_one_letter_code
_entity_poly.pdbx_strand_id
1 'polypeptide(L)'
;MIDSQSFLLNTKLISYSEMNQIFVMHSYLLELRTIILSNSCSSSAFYKYWTKNLPPMSITPKVKQLILLNASYYIYGLVDSLLIPLSVGNSLEYLHLIFQCPDRTYMMFITFLIQAQISFHTMIFEIEKDWYCDREVVYSSLSELKNLHWSSTVQLTLTIQFPFEMIFILETNAIPFLEHLYITVEQEQLRINPYLDAPPPQIQFCESDIRQMTDGTRLQTLVLRHLALYNVIILIRSFNMPLLNKLTLVDIFDESYTRFDNGS
;
A
#
# COMPACT_ATOMS: atom_id res chain seq x y z
N MET A 1 3.32 37.34 -5.17
CA MET A 1 3.02 36.05 -4.51
C MET A 1 4.29 35.69 -3.76
N ILE A 2 4.23 35.59 -2.43
CA ILE A 2 5.39 35.17 -1.64
C ILE A 2 5.49 33.67 -1.89
N ASP A 3 6.56 33.23 -2.56
CA ASP A 3 6.94 31.82 -2.63
C ASP A 3 7.13 31.34 -1.19
N SER A 4 6.08 30.72 -0.62
CA SER A 4 6.18 30.05 0.66
C SER A 4 7.22 28.95 0.47
N GLN A 5 8.38 29.10 1.11
CA GLN A 5 9.42 28.08 1.11
C GLN A 5 8.78 26.76 1.54
N SER A 6 8.68 25.82 0.61
CA SER A 6 8.09 24.52 0.89
C SER A 6 9.16 23.65 1.53
N PHE A 7 8.97 23.25 2.78
CA PHE A 7 9.98 22.51 3.50
C PHE A 7 9.81 20.99 3.37
N LEU A 8 10.96 20.31 3.32
CA LEU A 8 11.10 18.86 3.46
C LEU A 8 11.49 18.57 4.90
N LEU A 9 10.71 17.75 5.58
CA LEU A 9 11.08 17.20 6.88
C LEU A 9 11.50 15.76 6.72
N ASN A 10 12.79 15.48 6.93
CA ASN A 10 13.31 14.11 6.97
C ASN A 10 13.87 13.79 8.35
N THR A 11 13.12 13.01 9.12
CA THR A 11 13.46 12.66 10.50
C THR A 11 14.71 11.78 10.62
N LYS A 12 15.15 11.14 9.53
CA LYS A 12 16.42 10.39 9.50
C LYS A 12 17.64 11.30 9.55
N LEU A 13 17.49 12.57 9.14
CA LEU A 13 18.58 13.54 8.99
C LEU A 13 18.62 14.60 10.10
N ILE A 14 17.65 14.60 11.00
CA ILE A 14 17.49 15.62 12.04
C ILE A 14 17.55 14.94 13.40
N SER A 15 18.39 15.45 14.30
CA SER A 15 18.48 14.93 15.67
C SER A 15 17.24 15.30 16.50
N TYR A 16 17.00 14.56 17.59
CA TYR A 16 15.88 14.83 18.49
C TYR A 16 15.92 16.24 19.10
N SER A 17 17.11 16.72 19.46
CA SER A 17 17.30 18.06 20.04
C SER A 17 17.01 19.17 19.03
N GLU A 18 17.50 19.05 17.80
CA GLU A 18 17.22 20.01 16.72
C GLU A 18 15.73 20.03 16.40
N MET A 19 15.10 18.86 16.36
CA MET A 19 13.68 18.72 16.11
C MET A 19 12.83 19.45 17.16
N ASN A 20 13.16 19.28 18.44
CA ASN A 20 12.48 20.00 19.52
C ASN A 20 12.69 21.51 19.44
N GLN A 21 13.90 21.96 19.05
CA GLN A 21 14.16 23.39 18.85
C GLN A 21 13.30 23.96 17.73
N ILE A 22 13.18 23.26 16.60
CA ILE A 22 12.30 23.64 15.48
C ILE A 22 10.85 23.81 15.97
N PHE A 23 10.34 22.83 16.73
CA PHE A 23 8.98 22.85 17.25
C PHE A 23 8.70 23.90 18.31
N VAL A 24 9.72 24.34 19.06
CA VAL A 24 9.60 25.42 20.03
C VAL A 24 9.59 26.79 19.35
N MET A 25 10.33 26.94 18.25
CA MET A 25 10.54 28.26 17.63
C MET A 25 9.50 28.63 16.57
N HIS A 26 8.83 27.67 15.91
CA HIS A 26 7.95 27.94 14.77
C HIS A 26 6.69 27.06 14.76
N SER A 27 5.60 27.58 14.20
CA SER A 27 4.41 26.79 13.78
C SER A 27 4.71 26.02 12.48
N TYR A 28 5.79 25.23 12.49
CA TYR A 28 6.45 24.66 11.31
C TYR A 28 5.54 23.75 10.47
N LEU A 29 4.48 23.19 11.06
CA LEU A 29 3.59 22.24 10.40
C LEU A 29 2.91 22.82 9.14
N LEU A 30 2.61 24.12 9.11
CA LEU A 30 1.87 24.73 8.00
C LEU A 30 2.70 24.86 6.71
N GLU A 31 4.03 24.79 6.82
CA GLU A 31 4.96 25.01 5.71
C GLU A 31 5.57 23.71 5.16
N LEU A 32 5.23 22.58 5.78
CA LEU A 32 5.69 21.26 5.37
C LEU A 32 4.95 20.78 4.12
N ARG A 33 5.72 20.50 3.07
CA ARG A 33 5.21 19.90 1.83
C ARG A 33 5.47 18.40 1.77
N THR A 34 6.63 17.97 2.27
CA THR A 34 7.02 16.56 2.27
C THR A 34 7.50 16.14 3.65
N ILE A 35 7.01 15.00 4.14
CA ILE A 35 7.37 14.43 5.43
C ILE A 35 7.90 13.01 5.21
N ILE A 36 9.09 12.74 5.74
CA ILE A 36 9.73 11.43 5.75
C ILE A 36 9.95 11.01 7.20
N LEU A 37 9.17 10.01 7.63
CA LEU A 37 9.26 9.40 8.95
C LEU A 37 10.05 8.10 8.88
N SER A 38 10.94 7.90 9.85
CA SER A 38 11.76 6.70 9.99
C SER A 38 11.55 6.11 11.39
N ASN A 39 12.15 4.96 11.70
CA ASN A 39 12.17 4.47 13.08
C ASN A 39 13.27 5.23 13.87
N SER A 40 12.95 6.44 14.32
CA SER A 40 13.89 7.31 15.06
C SER A 40 13.21 8.07 16.19
N CYS A 41 13.99 8.45 17.21
CA CYS A 41 13.49 9.29 18.31
C CYS A 41 12.92 10.63 17.80
N SER A 42 13.50 11.19 16.73
CA SER A 42 13.03 12.42 16.09
C SER A 42 11.64 12.25 15.47
N SER A 43 11.36 11.07 14.92
CA SER A 43 10.03 10.74 14.40
C SER A 43 9.01 10.56 15.52
N SER A 44 9.39 9.96 16.65
CA SER A 44 8.53 9.93 17.85
C SER A 44 8.25 11.35 18.38
N ALA A 45 9.23 12.25 18.33
CA ALA A 45 9.06 13.66 18.69
C ALA A 45 8.07 14.36 17.77
N PHE A 46 8.21 14.17 16.45
CA PHE A 46 7.27 14.66 15.44
C PHE A 46 5.85 14.19 15.75
N TYR A 47 5.67 12.89 15.95
CA TYR A 47 4.35 12.31 16.15
C TYR A 47 3.67 12.84 17.43
N LYS A 48 4.43 12.98 18.53
CA LYS A 48 3.96 13.62 19.77
C LYS A 48 3.60 15.09 19.57
N TYR A 49 4.39 15.81 18.80
CA TYR A 49 4.10 17.21 18.50
C TYR A 49 2.84 17.34 17.62
N TRP A 50 2.71 16.50 16.59
CA TRP A 50 1.57 16.46 15.70
C TRP A 50 0.27 16.20 16.45
N THR A 51 0.21 15.10 17.21
CA THR A 51 -0.96 14.70 18.01
C THR A 51 -1.34 15.74 19.05
N LYS A 52 -0.38 16.44 19.66
CA LYS A 52 -0.64 17.47 20.66
C LYS A 52 -1.17 18.78 20.05
N ASN A 53 -0.70 19.14 18.85
CA ASN A 53 -0.92 20.48 18.29
C ASN A 53 -1.94 20.53 17.16
N LEU A 54 -2.42 19.39 16.63
CA LEU A 54 -3.61 19.36 15.79
C LEU A 54 -4.87 19.12 16.64
N PRO A 55 -5.65 20.16 16.97
CA PRO A 55 -7.04 19.98 17.40
C PRO A 55 -7.88 19.46 16.22
N PRO A 56 -9.05 18.85 16.48
CA PRO A 56 -9.91 18.38 15.40
C PRO A 56 -10.39 19.60 14.59
N MET A 57 -9.94 19.68 13.33
CA MET A 57 -10.54 20.43 12.21
C MET A 57 -10.22 21.92 11.95
N SER A 58 -9.43 22.66 12.73
CA SER A 58 -9.31 24.12 12.46
C SER A 58 -8.21 24.53 11.46
N ILE A 59 -7.06 23.86 11.42
CA ILE A 59 -5.99 24.18 10.47
C ILE A 59 -5.28 22.90 10.03
N THR A 60 -5.59 22.40 8.84
CA THR A 60 -4.88 21.25 8.27
C THR A 60 -3.61 21.73 7.55
N PRO A 61 -2.44 21.19 7.89
CA PRO A 61 -1.20 21.50 7.18
C PRO A 61 -1.25 21.01 5.72
N LYS A 62 -0.61 21.74 4.81
CA LYS A 62 -0.61 21.44 3.36
C LYS A 62 0.47 20.44 2.97
N VAL A 63 0.46 19.28 3.62
CA VAL A 63 1.43 18.21 3.34
C VAL A 63 1.02 17.50 2.06
N LYS A 64 1.79 17.64 0.99
CA LYS A 64 1.55 16.98 -0.30
C LYS A 64 2.01 15.53 -0.31
N GLN A 65 3.10 15.23 0.39
CA GLN A 65 3.75 13.93 0.35
C GLN A 65 4.14 13.41 1.75
N LEU A 66 3.81 12.15 2.01
CA LEU A 66 4.15 11.46 3.24
C LEU A 66 4.80 10.11 2.92
N ILE A 67 6.00 9.89 3.45
CA ILE A 67 6.78 8.66 3.31
C ILE A 67 7.09 8.11 4.70
N LEU A 68 6.72 6.86 4.98
CA LEU A 68 7.05 6.16 6.21
C LEU A 68 7.96 4.97 5.88
N LEU A 69 9.20 5.00 6.36
CA LEU A 69 10.18 3.95 6.12
C LEU A 69 9.97 2.70 7.00
N ASN A 70 9.13 2.79 8.03
CA ASN A 70 8.70 1.65 8.85
C ASN A 70 7.30 1.96 9.40
N ALA A 71 6.27 1.67 8.60
CA ALA A 71 4.88 1.97 8.93
C ALA A 71 4.37 1.15 10.13
N SER A 72 4.87 -0.08 10.33
CA SER A 72 4.51 -0.96 11.44
C SER A 72 4.76 -0.31 12.81
N TYR A 73 5.79 0.56 12.92
CA TYR A 73 6.07 1.32 14.15
C TYR A 73 4.96 2.30 14.54
N TYR A 74 4.17 2.77 13.57
CA TYR A 74 3.14 3.81 13.77
C TYR A 74 1.71 3.27 13.76
N ILE A 75 1.54 1.95 13.72
CA ILE A 75 0.23 1.35 13.42
C ILE A 75 -0.89 1.87 14.31
N TYR A 76 -0.62 2.03 15.60
CA TYR A 76 -1.58 2.55 16.56
C TYR A 76 -1.65 4.08 16.45
N GLY A 77 -2.60 4.55 15.64
CA GLY A 77 -2.98 5.95 15.53
C GLY A 77 -2.48 6.67 14.27
N LEU A 78 -1.64 6.06 13.43
CA LEU A 78 -1.24 6.67 12.15
C LEU A 78 -2.46 7.09 11.31
N VAL A 79 -3.45 6.21 11.19
CA VAL A 79 -4.68 6.51 10.45
C VAL A 79 -5.44 7.66 11.12
N ASP A 80 -5.83 7.50 12.37
CA ASP A 80 -6.69 8.46 13.06
C ASP A 80 -6.03 9.82 13.32
N SER A 81 -4.75 9.81 13.69
CA SER A 81 -4.04 11.00 14.15
C SER A 81 -3.36 11.77 13.02
N LEU A 82 -2.95 11.09 11.94
CA LEU A 82 -2.19 11.70 10.84
C LEU A 82 -2.95 11.67 9.52
N LEU A 83 -3.43 10.50 9.07
CA LEU A 83 -4.01 10.36 7.74
C LEU A 83 -5.43 10.91 7.60
N ILE A 84 -6.32 10.71 8.60
CA ILE A 84 -7.67 11.29 8.58
C ILE A 84 -7.59 12.82 8.44
N PRO A 85 -6.83 13.54 9.30
CA PRO A 85 -6.71 15.00 9.15
C PRO A 85 -6.20 15.41 7.77
N LEU A 86 -5.16 14.76 7.27
CA LEU A 86 -4.54 15.07 5.97
C LEU A 86 -5.46 14.80 4.78
N SER A 87 -6.27 13.74 4.87
CA SER A 87 -7.31 13.39 3.90
C SER A 87 -8.44 14.41 3.90
N VAL A 88 -8.99 14.78 5.07
CA VAL A 88 -10.08 15.75 5.17
C VAL A 88 -9.63 17.13 4.66
N GLY A 89 -8.38 17.51 4.91
CA GLY A 89 -7.82 18.75 4.37
C GLY A 89 -7.52 18.73 2.86
N ASN A 90 -7.72 17.60 2.17
CA ASN A 90 -7.35 17.40 0.75
C ASN A 90 -5.92 17.86 0.43
N SER A 91 -5.03 17.68 1.40
CA SER A 91 -3.66 18.20 1.33
C SER A 91 -2.69 17.16 0.78
N LEU A 92 -2.88 15.91 1.18
CA LEU A 92 -2.01 14.80 0.84
C LEU A 92 -2.40 14.21 -0.51
N GLU A 93 -1.46 14.22 -1.43
CA GLU A 93 -1.61 13.59 -2.75
C GLU A 93 -0.87 12.25 -2.82
N TYR A 94 0.27 12.14 -2.13
CA TYR A 94 1.16 10.98 -2.20
C TYR A 94 1.39 10.36 -0.83
N LEU A 95 1.02 9.08 -0.69
CA LEU A 95 1.29 8.26 0.47
C LEU A 95 2.20 7.09 0.08
N HIS A 96 3.32 6.93 0.79
CA HIS A 96 4.22 5.79 0.62
C HIS A 96 4.56 5.18 1.98
N LEU A 97 4.19 3.91 2.13
CA LEU A 97 4.39 3.14 3.35
C LEU A 97 5.28 1.95 3.06
N ILE A 98 6.37 1.86 3.80
CA ILE A 98 7.29 0.74 3.77
C ILE A 98 7.09 -0.06 5.06
N PHE A 99 6.82 -1.34 4.92
CA PHE A 99 6.60 -2.29 6.01
C PHE A 99 7.84 -3.18 6.13
N GLN A 100 8.59 -3.04 7.22
CA GLN A 100 9.76 -3.89 7.50
C GLN A 100 9.39 -5.25 8.10
N CYS A 101 8.16 -5.38 8.60
CA CYS A 101 7.58 -6.62 9.08
C CYS A 101 6.13 -6.69 8.56
N PRO A 102 5.84 -7.44 7.48
CA PRO A 102 4.53 -7.48 6.84
C PRO A 102 3.48 -8.29 7.60
N ASP A 103 3.64 -8.46 8.92
CA ASP A 103 2.79 -9.28 9.79
C ASP A 103 1.33 -8.80 9.86
N ARG A 104 0.65 -9.05 10.99
CA ARG A 104 -0.68 -8.49 11.24
C ARG A 104 -0.73 -6.98 11.01
N THR A 105 0.38 -6.27 11.13
CA THR A 105 0.44 -4.81 10.99
C THR A 105 0.12 -4.32 9.58
N TYR A 106 0.56 -5.00 8.51
CA TYR A 106 0.21 -4.60 7.15
C TYR A 106 -1.30 -4.72 6.92
N MET A 107 -1.85 -5.90 7.19
CA MET A 107 -3.28 -6.16 6.98
C MET A 107 -4.15 -5.26 7.88
N MET A 108 -3.82 -5.13 9.17
CA MET A 108 -4.51 -4.22 10.07
C MET A 108 -4.48 -2.78 9.57
N PHE A 109 -3.36 -2.33 9.00
CA PHE A 109 -3.25 -0.98 8.48
C PHE A 109 -4.17 -0.76 7.27
N ILE A 110 -4.20 -1.71 6.34
CA ILE A 110 -5.14 -1.68 5.20
C ILE A 110 -6.60 -1.68 5.69
N THR A 111 -6.94 -2.53 6.68
CA THR A 111 -8.25 -2.53 7.32
C THR A 111 -8.61 -1.17 7.89
N PHE A 112 -7.70 -0.51 8.61
CA PHE A 112 -7.96 0.82 9.16
C PHE A 112 -8.18 1.88 8.07
N LEU A 113 -7.46 1.80 6.95
CA LEU A 113 -7.71 2.68 5.80
C LEU A 113 -9.10 2.45 5.19
N ILE A 114 -9.51 1.18 5.04
CA ILE A 114 -10.83 0.81 4.50
C ILE A 114 -11.94 1.31 5.44
N GLN A 115 -11.83 1.05 6.73
CA GLN A 115 -12.80 1.48 7.74
C GLN A 115 -12.94 3.00 7.78
N ALA A 116 -11.83 3.73 7.63
CA ALA A 116 -11.83 5.18 7.57
C ALA A 116 -12.19 5.76 6.18
N GLN A 117 -12.36 4.91 5.15
CA GLN A 117 -12.62 5.29 3.76
C GLN A 117 -11.63 6.31 3.20
N ILE A 118 -10.37 6.23 3.66
CA ILE A 118 -9.33 7.16 3.23
C ILE A 118 -8.69 6.63 1.95
N SER A 119 -8.56 7.52 0.97
CA SER A 119 -7.80 7.26 -0.24
C SER A 119 -7.08 8.52 -0.70
N PHE A 120 -5.92 8.33 -1.30
CA PHE A 120 -5.10 9.42 -1.84
C PHE A 120 -4.83 9.17 -3.33
N HIS A 121 -4.45 10.22 -4.06
CA HIS A 121 -4.18 10.16 -5.49
C HIS A 121 -3.16 9.08 -5.84
N THR A 122 -2.03 9.05 -5.14
CA THR A 122 -0.98 8.03 -5.28
C THR A 122 -0.77 7.32 -3.95
N MET A 123 -0.89 5.99 -3.97
CA MET A 123 -0.60 5.13 -2.81
C MET A 123 0.44 4.08 -3.19
N ILE A 124 1.49 3.99 -2.38
CA ILE A 124 2.57 3.00 -2.54
C ILE A 124 2.69 2.23 -1.23
N PHE A 125 2.48 0.92 -1.31
CA PHE A 125 2.69 -0.01 -0.20
C PHE A 125 3.81 -0.98 -0.57
N GLU A 126 4.92 -0.89 0.13
CA GLU A 126 6.12 -1.70 -0.07
C GLU A 126 6.38 -2.56 1.15
N ILE A 127 6.77 -3.80 0.91
CA ILE A 127 7.20 -4.73 1.95
C ILE A 127 8.71 -4.89 1.79
N GLU A 128 9.47 -4.52 2.81
CA GLU A 128 10.90 -4.82 2.85
C GLU A 128 11.06 -6.33 3.04
N LYS A 129 11.85 -6.92 2.13
CA LYS A 129 12.23 -8.33 2.15
C LYS A 129 12.79 -8.67 3.52
N ASP A 130 12.44 -9.84 4.05
CA ASP A 130 13.14 -10.61 5.11
C ASP A 130 12.18 -11.28 6.12
N TRP A 131 10.85 -11.09 6.03
CA TRP A 131 9.90 -11.61 7.05
C TRP A 131 8.64 -12.24 6.48
N TYR A 132 8.42 -13.51 6.83
CA TYR A 132 7.28 -14.32 6.39
C TYR A 132 6.11 -14.24 7.38
N CYS A 133 4.89 -14.11 6.86
CA CYS A 133 3.66 -14.14 7.65
C CYS A 133 3.03 -15.52 7.64
N ASP A 134 2.49 -15.92 8.78
CA ASP A 134 1.73 -17.16 8.91
C ASP A 134 0.45 -17.11 8.05
N ARG A 135 0.27 -18.10 7.16
CA ARG A 135 -0.78 -18.13 6.11
C ARG A 135 -2.19 -18.09 6.70
N GLU A 136 -2.41 -18.72 7.86
CA GLU A 136 -3.74 -18.80 8.48
C GLU A 136 -4.28 -17.43 8.91
N VAL A 137 -3.38 -16.55 9.37
CA VAL A 137 -3.74 -15.19 9.80
C VAL A 137 -4.20 -14.35 8.60
N VAL A 138 -3.54 -14.53 7.46
CA VAL A 138 -3.78 -13.76 6.23
C VAL A 138 -5.21 -14.00 5.71
N TYR A 139 -5.68 -15.24 5.66
CA TYR A 139 -7.00 -15.55 5.09
C TYR A 139 -8.17 -14.87 5.82
N SER A 140 -8.11 -14.76 7.14
CA SER A 140 -9.18 -14.13 7.93
C SER A 140 -9.34 -12.64 7.64
N SER A 141 -8.22 -11.93 7.46
CA SER A 141 -8.18 -10.49 7.23
C SER A 141 -8.53 -10.08 5.79
N LEU A 142 -8.39 -10.98 4.81
CA LEU A 142 -8.76 -10.68 3.42
C LEU A 142 -10.27 -10.51 3.22
N SER A 143 -11.10 -11.08 4.10
CA SER A 143 -12.55 -10.91 4.03
C SER A 143 -12.99 -9.44 4.13
N GLU A 144 -12.20 -8.62 4.82
CA GLU A 144 -12.44 -7.18 4.96
C GLU A 144 -12.12 -6.39 3.69
N LEU A 145 -11.24 -6.92 2.83
CA LEU A 145 -10.89 -6.30 1.55
C LEU A 145 -12.06 -6.29 0.55
N LYS A 146 -13.11 -7.09 0.76
CA LYS A 146 -14.34 -7.02 -0.03
C LYS A 146 -15.05 -5.66 0.07
N ASN A 147 -14.75 -4.89 1.12
CA ASN A 147 -15.29 -3.55 1.33
C ASN A 147 -14.33 -2.45 0.87
N LEU A 148 -13.25 -2.82 0.17
CA LEU A 148 -12.30 -1.85 -0.37
C LEU A 148 -13.04 -0.87 -1.28
N HIS A 149 -12.84 0.43 -1.08
CA HIS A 149 -13.40 1.49 -1.92
C HIS A 149 -12.54 2.75 -1.81
N TRP A 150 -11.54 2.86 -2.68
CA TRP A 150 -10.60 3.97 -2.75
C TRP A 150 -10.92 4.89 -3.94
N SER A 151 -11.95 5.73 -3.75
CA SER A 151 -12.50 6.60 -4.79
C SER A 151 -11.59 7.74 -5.24
N SER A 152 -10.45 7.99 -4.60
CA SER A 152 -9.52 9.04 -5.02
C SER A 152 -8.23 8.52 -5.63
N THR A 153 -8.03 7.20 -5.66
CA THR A 153 -6.76 6.61 -6.06
C THR A 153 -6.68 6.42 -7.57
N VAL A 154 -5.67 7.07 -8.17
CA VAL A 154 -5.35 7.03 -9.60
C VAL A 154 -4.13 6.15 -9.86
N GLN A 155 -3.16 6.17 -8.95
CA GLN A 155 -1.96 5.34 -9.02
C GLN A 155 -1.80 4.49 -7.76
N LEU A 156 -1.66 3.18 -7.95
CA LEU A 156 -1.45 2.22 -6.88
C LEU A 156 -0.22 1.36 -7.16
N THR A 157 0.71 1.34 -6.22
CA THR A 157 1.86 0.42 -6.20
C THR A 157 1.78 -0.47 -4.97
N LEU A 158 1.88 -1.77 -5.19
CA LEU A 158 1.69 -2.79 -4.17
C LEU A 158 2.79 -3.83 -4.25
N THR A 159 3.36 -4.14 -3.10
CA THR A 159 4.07 -5.40 -2.86
C THR A 159 3.14 -6.30 -2.09
N ILE A 160 2.75 -7.43 -2.68
CA ILE A 160 1.86 -8.42 -2.05
C ILE A 160 2.64 -9.70 -1.77
N GLN A 161 2.18 -10.45 -0.79
CA GLN A 161 2.80 -11.72 -0.41
C GLN A 161 2.29 -12.83 -1.32
N PHE A 162 0.97 -12.93 -1.49
CA PHE A 162 0.33 -14.00 -2.24
C PHE A 162 -0.38 -13.46 -3.50
N PRO A 163 -0.31 -14.18 -4.64
CA PRO A 163 -0.99 -13.75 -5.87
C PRO A 163 -2.51 -13.57 -5.75
N PHE A 164 -3.19 -14.33 -4.87
CA PHE A 164 -4.64 -14.22 -4.71
C PHE A 164 -5.10 -12.91 -4.08
N GLU A 165 -4.22 -12.17 -3.38
CA GLU A 165 -4.56 -10.87 -2.79
C GLU A 165 -5.02 -9.86 -3.86
N MET A 166 -4.51 -10.03 -5.09
CA MET A 166 -4.90 -9.23 -6.24
C MET A 166 -6.41 -9.30 -6.51
N ILE A 167 -7.07 -10.43 -6.24
CA ILE A 167 -8.50 -10.60 -6.52
C ILE A 167 -9.32 -9.54 -5.77
N PHE A 168 -9.01 -9.33 -4.49
CA PHE A 168 -9.75 -8.40 -3.64
C PHE A 168 -9.48 -6.93 -3.99
N ILE A 169 -8.24 -6.60 -4.34
CA ILE A 169 -7.86 -5.24 -4.78
C ILE A 169 -8.60 -4.86 -6.05
N LEU A 170 -8.90 -5.86 -6.88
CA LEU A 170 -9.38 -5.71 -8.22
C LEU A 170 -10.85 -6.09 -8.35
N GLU A 171 -11.57 -6.24 -7.22
CA GLU A 171 -13.00 -6.47 -7.15
C GLU A 171 -13.81 -5.21 -7.56
N THR A 172 -15.05 -5.42 -8.00
CA THR A 172 -15.82 -4.37 -8.67
C THR A 172 -16.15 -3.25 -7.69
N ASN A 173 -15.78 -2.02 -8.06
CA ASN A 173 -15.86 -0.79 -7.27
C ASN A 173 -14.74 -0.57 -6.25
N ALA A 174 -13.74 -1.45 -6.16
CA ALA A 174 -12.64 -1.27 -5.23
C ALA A 174 -11.85 0.02 -5.49
N ILE A 175 -11.54 0.30 -6.76
CA ILE A 175 -10.74 1.46 -7.15
C ILE A 175 -11.25 2.05 -8.48
N PRO A 176 -12.36 2.80 -8.47
CA PRO A 176 -13.06 3.21 -9.69
C PRO A 176 -12.31 4.22 -10.59
N PHE A 177 -11.21 4.79 -10.10
CA PHE A 177 -10.41 5.80 -10.80
C PHE A 177 -8.99 5.32 -11.14
N LEU A 178 -8.70 4.03 -10.94
CA LEU A 178 -7.35 3.50 -11.13
C LEU A 178 -6.90 3.58 -12.59
N GLU A 179 -5.82 4.33 -12.85
CA GLU A 179 -5.20 4.46 -14.18
C GLU A 179 -3.86 3.72 -14.26
N HIS A 180 -3.13 3.64 -13.14
CA HIS A 180 -1.83 2.98 -13.08
C HIS A 180 -1.73 1.99 -11.92
N LEU A 181 -1.45 0.73 -12.25
CA LEU A 181 -1.31 -0.35 -11.28
C LEU A 181 0.06 -1.03 -11.41
N TYR A 182 0.78 -1.10 -10.30
CA TYR A 182 2.07 -1.77 -10.19
C TYR A 182 1.97 -2.81 -9.09
N ILE A 183 2.11 -4.08 -9.44
CA ILE A 183 2.05 -5.20 -8.49
C ILE A 183 3.35 -5.99 -8.55
N THR A 184 3.96 -6.17 -7.39
CA THR A 184 5.09 -7.07 -7.19
C THR A 184 4.69 -8.16 -6.20
N VAL A 185 4.87 -9.42 -6.57
CA VAL A 185 4.73 -10.55 -5.62
C VAL A 185 6.11 -10.83 -5.01
N GLU A 186 6.16 -11.06 -3.70
CA GLU A 186 7.41 -11.36 -3.02
C GLU A 186 7.98 -12.74 -3.43
N GLN A 187 9.23 -12.78 -3.93
CA GLN A 187 9.82 -13.95 -4.60
C GLN A 187 9.97 -15.21 -3.71
N GLU A 188 10.15 -15.06 -2.40
CA GLU A 188 10.45 -16.21 -1.51
C GLU A 188 9.27 -17.18 -1.39
N GLN A 189 8.05 -16.72 -1.64
CA GLN A 189 6.87 -17.58 -1.65
C GLN A 189 6.85 -18.60 -2.78
N LEU A 190 7.62 -18.38 -3.85
CA LEU A 190 7.73 -19.28 -5.00
C LEU A 190 8.56 -20.53 -4.69
N ARG A 191 9.28 -20.53 -3.56
CA ARG A 191 10.10 -21.65 -3.10
C ARG A 191 9.42 -22.49 -2.02
N ILE A 192 8.25 -22.07 -1.51
CA ILE A 192 7.52 -22.81 -0.49
C ILE A 192 6.61 -23.83 -1.19
N ASN A 193 6.93 -25.10 -0.97
CA ASN A 193 6.29 -26.29 -1.53
C ASN A 193 4.74 -26.15 -1.66
N PRO A 194 4.13 -26.26 -2.85
CA PRO A 194 2.69 -26.06 -3.06
C PRO A 194 1.80 -27.14 -2.40
N TYR A 195 2.40 -28.15 -1.79
CA TYR A 195 1.74 -29.31 -1.18
C TYR A 195 1.49 -29.19 0.34
N LEU A 196 1.95 -28.12 0.98
CA LEU A 196 1.64 -27.82 2.38
C LEU A 196 0.54 -26.74 2.40
N ASP A 197 -0.69 -27.22 2.49
CA ASP A 197 -1.95 -26.50 2.65
C ASP A 197 -2.37 -25.57 1.50
N ALA A 198 -3.22 -26.12 0.62
CA ALA A 198 -3.87 -25.39 -0.45
C ALA A 198 -4.73 -24.24 0.13
N PRO A 199 -4.80 -23.07 -0.56
CA PRO A 199 -5.70 -22.01 -0.15
C PRO A 199 -7.14 -22.54 -0.07
N PRO A 200 -7.99 -21.98 0.81
CA PRO A 200 -9.40 -22.36 0.88
C PRO A 200 -10.00 -22.33 -0.54
N PRO A 201 -10.91 -23.25 -0.89
CA PRO A 201 -11.49 -23.31 -2.23
C PRO A 201 -12.19 -22.00 -2.66
N GLN A 202 -12.50 -21.12 -1.71
CA GLN A 202 -13.10 -19.80 -1.93
C GLN A 202 -12.11 -18.71 -2.37
N ILE A 203 -10.80 -18.97 -2.32
CA ILE A 203 -9.72 -17.99 -2.58
C ILE A 203 -8.79 -18.52 -3.69
N GLN A 204 -9.27 -19.47 -4.51
CA GLN A 204 -8.50 -19.97 -5.64
C GLN A 204 -8.39 -18.89 -6.72
N PHE A 205 -7.18 -18.69 -7.22
CA PHE A 205 -6.92 -17.79 -8.35
C PHE A 205 -7.44 -18.44 -9.64
N CYS A 206 -8.73 -18.28 -9.91
CA CYS A 206 -9.39 -18.89 -11.07
C CYS A 206 -10.17 -17.86 -11.90
N GLU A 207 -10.26 -18.15 -13.20
CA GLU A 207 -10.82 -17.20 -14.16
C GLU A 207 -12.29 -16.86 -13.90
N SER A 208 -13.08 -17.80 -13.35
CA SER A 208 -14.50 -17.60 -13.06
C SER A 208 -14.75 -16.67 -11.88
N ASP A 209 -13.89 -16.70 -10.86
CA ASP A 209 -14.02 -15.84 -9.68
C ASP A 209 -13.65 -14.39 -10.03
N ILE A 210 -12.71 -14.21 -10.95
CA ILE A 210 -12.27 -12.89 -11.41
C ILE A 210 -13.17 -12.36 -12.56
N ARG A 211 -13.81 -13.22 -13.37
CA ARG A 211 -14.73 -12.77 -14.45
C ARG A 211 -15.98 -12.05 -13.94
N GLN A 212 -16.35 -12.23 -12.66
CA GLN A 212 -17.41 -11.44 -12.00
C GLN A 212 -16.89 -10.11 -11.43
N MET A 213 -15.58 -9.91 -11.49
CA MET A 213 -14.83 -8.78 -10.97
C MET A 213 -14.28 -7.92 -12.13
N THR A 214 -15.06 -6.90 -12.47
CA THR A 214 -14.57 -5.51 -12.64
C THR A 214 -14.20 -5.00 -14.02
N ASP A 215 -14.78 -3.82 -14.27
CA ASP A 215 -14.53 -2.94 -15.39
C ASP A 215 -13.26 -2.12 -15.11
N GLY A 216 -12.09 -2.66 -15.48
CA GLY A 216 -10.81 -1.94 -15.49
C GLY A 216 -10.75 -0.88 -16.60
N THR A 217 -11.87 -0.22 -16.91
CA THR A 217 -12.03 0.64 -18.09
C THR A 217 -11.09 1.83 -18.13
N ARG A 218 -10.60 2.27 -16.97
CA ARG A 218 -9.68 3.41 -16.86
C ARG A 218 -8.22 3.00 -16.80
N LEU A 219 -7.92 1.71 -16.62
CA LEU A 219 -6.56 1.26 -16.44
C LEU A 219 -5.76 1.45 -17.74
N GLN A 220 -4.73 2.26 -17.66
CA GLN A 220 -3.83 2.57 -18.78
C GLN A 220 -2.51 1.83 -18.66
N THR A 221 -1.97 1.72 -17.44
CA THR A 221 -0.68 1.07 -17.19
C THR A 221 -0.84 -0.08 -16.20
N LEU A 222 -0.33 -1.25 -16.58
CA LEU A 222 -0.20 -2.42 -15.72
C LEU A 222 1.25 -2.91 -15.71
N VAL A 223 1.83 -2.97 -14.52
CA VAL A 223 3.15 -3.57 -14.29
C VAL A 223 3.00 -4.75 -13.34
N LEU A 224 3.40 -5.93 -13.80
CA LEU A 224 3.38 -7.16 -13.01
C LEU A 224 4.81 -7.67 -12.86
N ARG A 225 5.21 -7.96 -11.62
CA ARG A 225 6.55 -8.44 -11.30
C ARG A 225 6.53 -9.66 -10.41
N HIS A 226 7.36 -10.66 -10.73
CA HIS A 226 7.52 -11.89 -9.94
C HIS A 226 6.25 -12.75 -9.83
N LEU A 227 5.50 -12.91 -10.92
CA LEU A 227 4.32 -13.78 -10.96
C LEU A 227 4.55 -15.04 -11.81
N ALA A 228 3.85 -16.12 -11.46
CA ALA A 228 3.75 -17.30 -12.30
C ALA A 228 2.97 -16.96 -13.58
N LEU A 229 3.42 -17.48 -14.73
CA LEU A 229 2.82 -17.23 -16.03
C LEU A 229 1.32 -17.55 -16.06
N TYR A 230 0.90 -18.65 -15.41
CA TYR A 230 -0.50 -19.02 -15.29
C TYR A 230 -1.35 -17.94 -14.61
N ASN A 231 -0.85 -17.35 -13.51
CA ASN A 231 -1.55 -16.25 -12.81
C ASN A 231 -1.61 -14.99 -13.68
N VAL A 232 -0.54 -14.67 -14.43
CA VAL A 232 -0.56 -13.54 -15.37
C VAL A 232 -1.62 -13.75 -16.44
N ILE A 233 -1.71 -14.95 -17.02
CA ILE A 233 -2.70 -15.27 -18.05
C ILE A 233 -4.12 -15.14 -17.52
N ILE A 234 -4.40 -15.69 -16.33
CA ILE A 234 -5.70 -15.57 -15.68
C ILE A 234 -6.05 -14.10 -15.49
N LEU A 235 -5.15 -13.31 -14.90
CA LEU A 235 -5.38 -11.90 -14.63
C LEU A 235 -5.70 -11.15 -15.94
N ILE A 236 -4.83 -11.25 -16.95
CA ILE A 236 -5.05 -10.55 -18.23
C ILE A 236 -6.37 -10.95 -18.88
N ARG A 237 -6.76 -12.23 -18.84
CA ARG A 237 -8.01 -12.71 -19.44
C ARG A 237 -9.25 -12.28 -18.70
N SER A 238 -9.16 -12.13 -17.38
CA SER A 238 -10.30 -11.75 -16.56
C SER A 238 -10.58 -10.25 -16.56
N PHE A 239 -9.60 -9.42 -16.95
CA PHE A 239 -9.70 -7.98 -16.92
C PHE A 239 -10.26 -7.36 -18.21
N ASN A 240 -11.33 -6.57 -18.09
CA ASN A 240 -11.74 -5.66 -19.17
C ASN A 240 -10.93 -4.35 -19.09
N MET A 241 -9.86 -4.23 -19.89
CA MET A 241 -8.97 -3.06 -19.90
C MET A 241 -8.87 -2.41 -21.29
N PRO A 242 -9.94 -1.81 -21.83
CA PRO A 242 -9.98 -1.23 -23.17
C PRO A 242 -9.00 -0.06 -23.39
N LEU A 243 -8.55 0.61 -22.32
CA LEU A 243 -7.62 1.74 -22.38
C LEU A 243 -6.16 1.36 -22.06
N LEU A 244 -5.86 0.07 -21.88
CA LEU A 244 -4.51 -0.37 -21.55
C LEU A 244 -3.54 -0.02 -22.68
N ASN A 245 -2.61 0.90 -22.41
CA ASN A 245 -1.60 1.35 -23.36
C ASN A 245 -0.21 0.79 -23.05
N LYS A 246 0.03 0.35 -21.81
CA LYS A 246 1.33 -0.16 -21.37
C LYS A 246 1.16 -1.37 -20.44
N LEU A 247 1.65 -2.51 -20.90
CA LEU A 247 1.83 -3.71 -20.09
C LEU A 247 3.33 -3.98 -19.92
N THR A 248 3.81 -4.04 -18.69
CA THR A 248 5.21 -4.39 -18.38
C THR A 248 5.22 -5.64 -17.51
N LEU A 249 5.91 -6.67 -17.99
CA LEU A 249 6.06 -7.95 -17.30
C LEU A 249 7.54 -8.12 -16.93
N VAL A 250 7.82 -8.33 -15.66
CA VAL A 250 9.19 -8.42 -15.12
C VAL A 250 9.32 -9.70 -14.31
N ASP A 251 10.35 -10.50 -14.59
CA ASP A 251 10.66 -11.72 -13.83
C ASP A 251 9.46 -12.69 -13.73
N ILE A 252 8.77 -12.93 -14.85
CA ILE A 252 7.67 -13.91 -14.98
C ILE A 252 8.27 -15.29 -15.23
N PHE A 253 7.81 -16.30 -14.49
CA PHE A 253 8.35 -17.66 -14.54
C PHE A 253 7.25 -18.68 -14.84
N ASP A 254 7.66 -19.81 -15.41
CA ASP A 254 6.77 -20.90 -15.79
C ASP A 254 6.90 -22.06 -14.80
N GLU A 255 5.87 -22.26 -13.97
CA GLU A 255 5.79 -23.37 -13.02
C GLU A 255 5.24 -24.66 -13.66
N SER A 256 4.87 -24.65 -14.94
CA SER A 256 4.31 -25.86 -15.59
C SER A 256 5.31 -27.01 -15.72
N TYR A 257 6.62 -26.73 -15.59
CA TYR A 257 7.70 -27.72 -15.69
C TYR A 257 8.01 -28.48 -14.40
N THR A 258 7.63 -27.99 -13.21
CA THR A 258 7.95 -28.68 -11.94
C THR A 258 7.07 -29.91 -11.67
N ARG A 259 6.09 -30.21 -12.52
CA ARG A 259 5.26 -31.43 -12.42
C ARG A 259 5.87 -32.69 -13.04
N PHE A 260 6.99 -32.59 -13.78
CA PHE A 260 7.55 -33.74 -14.51
C PHE A 260 8.80 -34.39 -13.90
N ASP A 261 9.38 -33.84 -12.82
CA ASP A 261 10.63 -34.37 -12.22
C ASP A 261 10.45 -35.20 -10.93
N ASN A 262 9.21 -35.62 -10.59
CA ASN A 262 8.99 -36.63 -9.54
C ASN A 262 8.93 -38.06 -10.11
N GLY A 263 9.73 -38.34 -11.14
CA GLY A 263 9.73 -39.60 -11.86
C GLY A 263 11.12 -40.02 -12.33
N SER A 264 12.02 -40.32 -11.39
CA SER A 264 13.17 -41.20 -11.60
C SER A 264 13.60 -41.86 -10.30
#